data_AF-A0A7W9YJY4-F1
#
_entry.id   AF-A0A7W9YJY4-F1
#
_cell.length_a   1.000
_cell.length_b   1.000
_cell.length_c   1.000
_cell.angle_alpha   90.00
_cell.angle_beta   90.00
_cell.angle_gamma   90.00
#
_symmetry.space_group_name_H-M   'P 1'
#
loop_
_entity.id
_entity.type
_entity.pdbx_description
1 polymer ?
#
loop_
_entity_poly.entity_id
_entity_poly.type
_entity_poly.pdbx_seq_one_letter_code
_entity_poly.pdbx_strand_id
1 'polypeptide(L)'
;MRAWYEVEPGEREGDERRGLLRRFGAWHDPLPQVIATAADVIRNDVWWMRTPLSAYHQGRVALLGDAAHAMTPNMGQGACQAIEDGVTLAHLVASSPSLDTGLAEYTRVRLPRADRIVRRSARIGGFLGSESRLWAAGRDAALEGLWRLAPGRFLGSFDDVFDWTPPQVAAAAR
;
A
#
# COMPACT_ATOMS: atom_id res chain seq x y z
N MET A 1 0.17 -16.89 -0.18
CA MET A 1 -0.97 -16.85 0.76
C MET A 1 -1.92 -15.79 0.27
N ARG A 2 -3.18 -16.15 -0.03
CA ARG A 2 -4.25 -15.23 -0.41
C ARG A 2 -4.69 -14.53 0.88
N ALA A 3 -4.79 -13.21 0.89
CA ALA A 3 -5.24 -12.51 2.09
C ALA A 3 -6.75 -12.73 2.27
N TRP A 4 -7.22 -12.79 3.51
CA TRP A 4 -8.63 -13.10 3.82
C TRP A 4 -9.65 -12.09 3.24
N TYR A 5 -9.18 -10.90 2.85
CA TYR A 5 -9.95 -9.84 2.17
C TYR A 5 -9.87 -9.90 0.63
N GLU A 6 -9.09 -10.81 0.04
CA GLU A 6 -9.12 -11.09 -1.40
C GLU A 6 -10.32 -12.01 -1.71
N VAL A 7 -11.53 -11.48 -1.52
CA VAL A 7 -12.81 -12.11 -1.86
C VAL A 7 -13.12 -12.00 -3.35
N GLU A 8 -14.02 -12.83 -3.86
CA GLU A 8 -14.48 -12.69 -5.25
C GLU A 8 -15.25 -11.36 -5.42
N PRO A 9 -15.12 -10.70 -6.57
CA PRO A 9 -15.75 -9.40 -6.84
C PRO A 9 -17.25 -9.39 -6.55
N GLY A 10 -17.72 -8.39 -5.80
CA GLY A 10 -19.15 -8.13 -5.65
C GLY A 10 -19.92 -9.10 -4.75
N GLU A 11 -19.22 -9.99 -4.02
CA GLU A 11 -19.84 -10.74 -2.94
C GLU A 11 -20.38 -9.77 -1.88
N ARG A 12 -21.66 -9.87 -1.58
CA ARG A 12 -22.31 -9.16 -0.48
C ARG A 12 -22.91 -10.17 0.46
N GLU A 13 -22.76 -9.92 1.75
CA GLU A 13 -23.61 -10.58 2.71
C GLU A 13 -24.89 -9.79 2.87
N GLY A 14 -26.05 -10.46 2.89
CA GLY A 14 -27.33 -9.78 3.17
C GLY A 14 -27.36 -9.07 4.53
N ASP A 15 -26.43 -9.40 5.43
CA ASP A 15 -26.17 -8.72 6.70
C ASP A 15 -24.65 -8.73 6.97
N GLU A 16 -23.96 -7.66 6.57
CA GLU A 16 -22.51 -7.51 6.70
C GLU A 16 -22.05 -7.53 8.17
N ARG A 17 -22.84 -7.00 9.11
CA ARG A 17 -22.51 -7.04 10.54
C ARG A 17 -22.49 -8.48 11.04
N ARG A 18 -23.50 -9.27 10.67
CA ARG A 18 -23.53 -10.69 11.01
C ARG A 18 -22.36 -11.44 10.35
N GLY A 19 -21.93 -11.05 9.14
CA GLY A 19 -20.72 -11.56 8.52
C GLY A 19 -19.46 -11.33 9.35
N LEU A 20 -19.25 -10.09 9.75
CA LEU A 20 -18.13 -9.71 10.61
C LEU A 20 -18.16 -10.45 11.94
N LEU A 21 -19.31 -10.57 12.60
CA LEU A 21 -19.43 -11.31 13.86
C LEU A 21 -19.18 -12.81 13.70
N ARG A 22 -19.56 -13.42 12.57
CA ARG A 22 -19.21 -14.83 12.31
C ARG A 22 -17.69 -15.02 12.19
N ARG A 23 -16.97 -14.05 11.61
CA ARG A 23 -15.53 -14.15 11.37
C ARG A 23 -14.69 -13.75 12.60
N PHE A 24 -15.12 -12.69 13.30
CA PHE A 24 -14.35 -12.01 14.32
C PHE A 24 -14.99 -12.05 15.72
N GLY A 25 -16.17 -12.63 15.87
CA GLY A 25 -16.88 -12.68 17.16
C GLY A 25 -16.19 -13.49 18.26
N ALA A 26 -15.22 -14.33 17.90
CA ALA A 26 -14.38 -15.08 18.84
C ALA A 26 -13.00 -14.42 19.08
N TRP A 27 -12.77 -13.23 18.54
CA TRP A 27 -11.54 -12.47 18.80
C TRP A 27 -11.60 -11.84 20.19
N HIS A 28 -10.44 -11.47 20.70
CA HIS A 28 -10.28 -10.83 22.01
C HIS A 28 -11.13 -9.55 22.14
N ASP A 29 -11.57 -9.28 23.37
CA ASP A 29 -12.27 -8.04 23.71
C ASP A 29 -11.36 -6.83 23.44
N PRO A 30 -11.89 -5.69 22.95
CA PRO A 30 -13.32 -5.37 22.76
C PRO A 30 -13.83 -5.54 21.31
N LEU A 31 -13.12 -6.27 20.44
CA LEU A 31 -13.43 -6.30 19.01
C LEU A 31 -14.87 -6.77 18.68
N PRO A 32 -15.40 -7.83 19.33
CA PRO A 32 -16.80 -8.21 19.11
C PRO A 32 -17.79 -7.09 19.45
N GLN A 33 -17.58 -6.36 20.55
CA GLN A 33 -18.43 -5.24 20.93
C GLN A 33 -18.34 -4.09 19.93
N VAL A 34 -17.13 -3.75 19.46
CA VAL A 34 -16.94 -2.69 18.45
C VAL A 34 -17.75 -3.00 17.17
N ILE A 35 -17.75 -4.26 16.72
CA ILE A 35 -18.55 -4.69 15.56
C ILE A 35 -20.05 -4.64 15.88
N ALA A 36 -20.45 -5.09 17.07
CA ALA A 36 -21.85 -5.11 17.48
C ALA A 36 -22.46 -3.70 17.58
N THR A 37 -21.68 -2.70 18.01
CA THR A 37 -22.15 -1.32 18.25
C THR A 37 -21.95 -0.37 17.08
N ALA A 38 -21.31 -0.79 15.97
CA ALA A 38 -21.14 0.07 14.80
C ALA A 38 -22.51 0.56 14.28
N ALA A 39 -22.67 1.85 13.97
CA ALA A 39 -23.94 2.37 13.46
C ALA A 39 -24.30 1.71 12.11
N ASP A 40 -23.38 1.79 11.16
CA ASP A 40 -23.49 1.21 9.83
C ASP A 40 -22.22 0.41 9.49
N VAL A 41 -22.39 -0.60 8.62
CA VAL A 41 -21.28 -1.41 8.11
C VAL A 41 -21.21 -1.22 6.60
N ILE A 42 -20.11 -0.63 6.13
CA ILE A 42 -19.83 -0.46 4.71
C ILE A 42 -18.75 -1.46 4.31
N ARG A 43 -19.05 -2.26 3.28
CA ARG A 43 -18.09 -3.16 2.65
C ARG A 43 -17.53 -2.52 1.39
N ASN A 44 -16.20 -2.51 1.28
CA ASN A 44 -15.49 -2.10 0.07
C ASN A 44 -14.56 -3.23 -0.35
N ASP A 45 -14.68 -3.65 -1.61
CA ASP A 45 -13.76 -4.62 -2.20
C ASP A 45 -12.40 -3.95 -2.44
N VAL A 46 -11.32 -4.65 -2.13
CA VAL A 46 -9.96 -4.13 -2.29
C VAL A 46 -9.40 -4.55 -3.64
N TRP A 47 -9.33 -3.59 -4.56
CA TRP A 47 -8.71 -3.75 -5.88
C TRP A 47 -7.32 -3.15 -5.91
N TRP A 48 -6.39 -3.83 -6.58
CA TRP A 48 -5.01 -3.36 -6.68
C TRP A 48 -4.32 -3.88 -7.95
N MET A 49 -3.30 -3.14 -8.40
CA MET A 49 -2.54 -3.44 -9.61
C MET A 49 -1.47 -4.51 -9.33
N ARG A 50 -1.81 -5.77 -9.62
CA ARG A 50 -0.86 -6.90 -9.48
C ARG A 50 0.28 -6.84 -10.49
N THR A 51 0.00 -6.33 -11.68
CA THR A 51 0.95 -6.11 -12.76
C THR A 51 1.10 -4.61 -12.95
N PRO A 52 2.32 -4.06 -12.87
CA PRO A 52 2.55 -2.64 -13.09
C PRO A 52 2.26 -2.27 -14.56
N LEU A 53 1.88 -1.01 -14.79
CA LEU A 53 1.86 -0.45 -16.13
C LEU A 53 3.27 -0.47 -16.74
N SER A 54 3.37 -0.48 -18.07
CA SER A 54 4.66 -0.38 -18.77
C SER A 54 5.29 1.01 -18.66
N ALA A 55 4.48 2.04 -18.47
CA ALA A 55 4.89 3.43 -18.27
C ALA A 55 3.81 4.21 -17.51
N TYR A 56 4.20 5.31 -16.86
CA TYR A 56 3.28 6.27 -16.22
C TYR A 56 3.02 7.50 -17.08
N HIS A 57 3.40 7.47 -18.35
CA HIS A 57 3.11 8.52 -19.31
C HIS A 57 2.86 7.95 -20.70
N GLN A 58 2.13 8.70 -21.52
CA GLN A 58 1.97 8.46 -22.95
C GLN A 58 1.76 9.80 -23.66
N GLY A 59 2.68 10.18 -24.53
CA GLY A 59 2.70 11.51 -25.13
C GLY A 59 2.74 12.58 -24.04
N ARG A 60 1.75 13.48 -24.03
CA ARG A 60 1.64 14.59 -23.06
C ARG A 60 0.77 14.28 -21.85
N VAL A 61 0.38 13.02 -21.66
CA VAL A 61 -0.48 12.58 -20.55
C VAL A 61 0.36 11.79 -19.54
N ALA A 62 0.18 12.08 -18.25
CA ALA A 62 0.78 11.35 -17.15
C ALA A 62 -0.30 10.71 -16.27
N LEU A 63 -0.01 9.53 -15.72
CA LEU A 63 -0.80 8.86 -14.69
C LEU A 63 -0.06 8.95 -13.35
N LEU A 64 -0.79 9.17 -12.27
CA LEU A 64 -0.28 9.23 -10.91
C LEU A 64 -1.32 8.71 -9.91
N GLY A 65 -0.87 8.41 -8.68
CA GLY A 65 -1.70 7.83 -7.64
C GLY A 65 -2.30 6.49 -8.06
N ASP A 66 -3.52 6.21 -7.59
CA ASP A 66 -4.20 4.94 -7.85
C ASP A 66 -4.42 4.65 -9.34
N ALA A 67 -4.49 5.67 -10.20
CA ALA A 67 -4.57 5.49 -11.65
C ALA A 67 -3.30 4.86 -12.26
N ALA A 68 -2.16 4.94 -11.56
CA ALA A 68 -0.88 4.37 -11.99
C ALA A 68 -0.43 3.16 -11.15
N HIS A 69 -0.84 3.10 -9.87
CA HIS A 69 -0.35 2.10 -8.92
C HIS A 69 -1.28 1.84 -7.73
N ALA A 70 -2.58 1.64 -8.00
CA ALA A 70 -3.52 1.21 -6.95
C ALA A 70 -2.97 0.00 -6.17
N MET A 71 -3.01 0.09 -4.84
CA MET A 71 -2.36 -0.87 -3.94
C MET A 71 -3.30 -1.33 -2.83
N THR A 72 -2.98 -2.47 -2.21
CA THR A 72 -3.66 -2.86 -0.97
C THR A 72 -3.33 -1.86 0.16
N PRO A 73 -4.23 -1.65 1.13
CA PRO A 73 -4.06 -0.60 2.14
C PRO A 73 -3.11 -0.97 3.29
N ASN A 74 -2.49 -2.15 3.26
CA ASN A 74 -1.76 -2.72 4.42
C ASN A 74 -0.53 -1.92 4.88
N MET A 75 -0.04 -0.98 4.07
CA MET A 75 1.04 -0.07 4.45
C MET A 75 0.57 1.38 4.67
N GLY A 76 -0.68 1.70 4.36
CA GLY A 76 -1.19 3.08 4.40
C GLY A 76 -0.49 4.05 3.44
N GLN A 77 0.14 3.55 2.36
CA GLN A 77 1.04 4.35 1.51
C GLN A 77 0.41 4.92 0.23
N GLY A 78 -0.85 4.58 -0.11
CA GLY A 78 -1.45 5.02 -1.38
C GLY A 78 -1.42 6.54 -1.58
N ALA A 79 -1.91 7.29 -0.58
CA ALA A 79 -1.90 8.75 -0.61
C ALA A 79 -0.48 9.33 -0.59
N CYS A 80 0.43 8.76 0.21
CA CYS A 80 1.82 9.18 0.24
C CYS A 80 2.48 9.02 -1.15
N GLN A 81 2.24 7.90 -1.83
CA GLN A 81 2.78 7.67 -3.18
C GLN A 81 2.20 8.64 -4.22
N ALA A 82 0.91 8.97 -4.13
CA ALA A 82 0.31 9.99 -4.99
C ALA A 82 0.95 11.38 -4.77
N ILE A 83 1.27 11.73 -3.53
CA ILE A 83 1.97 12.99 -3.21
C ILE A 83 3.41 12.96 -3.77
N GLU A 84 4.16 11.87 -3.55
CA GLU A 84 5.50 11.70 -4.11
C GLU A 84 5.49 11.80 -5.64
N ASP A 85 4.47 11.25 -6.31
CA ASP A 85 4.30 11.38 -7.75
C ASP A 85 4.13 12.83 -8.16
N GLY A 86 3.20 13.56 -7.52
CA GLY A 86 2.90 14.95 -7.86
C GLY A 86 4.14 15.84 -7.72
N VAL A 87 4.87 15.70 -6.62
CA VAL A 87 6.12 16.43 -6.38
C VAL A 87 7.18 16.06 -7.43
N THR A 88 7.37 14.76 -7.70
CA THR A 88 8.37 14.29 -8.66
C THR A 88 8.05 14.73 -10.08
N LEU A 89 6.79 14.62 -10.50
CA LEU A 89 6.31 15.04 -11.82
C LEU A 89 6.52 16.53 -12.02
N ALA A 90 6.08 17.35 -11.07
CA ALA A 90 6.24 18.80 -11.14
C ALA A 90 7.71 19.20 -11.25
N HIS A 91 8.57 18.57 -10.42
CA HIS A 91 10.00 18.85 -10.40
C HIS A 91 10.69 18.48 -11.72
N LEU A 92 10.48 17.25 -12.22
CA LEU A 92 11.14 16.75 -13.42
C LEU A 92 10.64 17.43 -14.69
N VAL A 93 9.36 17.77 -14.79
CA VAL A 93 8.84 18.54 -15.93
C VAL A 93 9.40 19.96 -15.94
N ALA A 94 9.50 20.61 -14.78
CA ALA A 94 10.02 21.97 -14.70
C ALA A 94 11.53 22.07 -14.98
N SER A 95 12.30 21.03 -14.66
CA SER A 95 13.76 21.02 -14.80
C SER A 95 14.26 20.35 -16.09
N SER A 96 13.38 19.75 -16.89
CA SER A 96 13.79 19.03 -18.10
C SER A 96 13.81 19.94 -19.34
N PRO A 97 14.65 19.64 -20.34
CA PRO A 97 14.70 20.42 -21.59
C PRO A 97 13.40 20.40 -22.40
N SER A 98 12.55 19.39 -22.19
CA SER A 98 11.25 19.25 -22.84
C SER A 98 10.27 18.50 -21.95
N LEU A 99 8.97 18.66 -22.23
CA LEU A 99 7.91 17.91 -21.55
C LEU A 99 8.09 16.39 -21.71
N ASP A 100 8.41 15.94 -22.93
CA ASP A 100 8.58 14.51 -23.22
C ASP A 100 9.73 13.91 -22.41
N THR A 101 10.86 14.62 -22.29
CA THR A 101 11.97 14.22 -21.43
C THR A 101 11.55 14.15 -19.96
N GLY A 102 10.84 15.17 -19.45
CA GLY A 102 10.39 15.19 -18.06
C GLY A 102 9.41 14.07 -17.72
N LEU A 103 8.48 13.74 -18.63
CA LEU A 103 7.53 12.65 -18.46
C LEU A 103 8.19 11.27 -18.52
N ALA A 104 9.18 11.09 -19.40
CA ALA A 104 9.98 9.87 -19.47
C ALA A 104 10.78 9.65 -18.18
N GLU A 105 11.43 10.70 -17.67
CA GLU A 105 12.15 10.65 -16.39
C GLU A 105 11.22 10.39 -15.21
N TYR A 106 10.03 11.00 -15.18
CA TYR A 106 9.00 10.72 -14.18
C TYR A 106 8.66 9.23 -14.14
N THR A 107 8.40 8.61 -15.29
CA THR A 107 8.16 7.16 -15.37
C THR A 107 9.35 6.36 -14.87
N ARG A 108 10.56 6.70 -15.33
CA ARG A 108 11.79 5.99 -14.96
C ARG A 108 12.02 5.98 -13.45
N VAL A 109 11.74 7.09 -12.77
CA VAL A 109 11.96 7.23 -11.32
C VAL A 109 10.82 6.64 -10.50
N ARG A 110 9.56 6.90 -10.88
CA ARG A 110 8.39 6.57 -10.04
C ARG A 110 7.92 5.14 -10.18
N LEU A 111 7.95 4.57 -11.39
CA LEU A 111 7.43 3.22 -11.63
C LEU A 111 8.11 2.16 -10.74
N PRO A 112 9.45 2.06 -10.67
CA PRO A 112 10.10 1.05 -9.84
C PRO A 112 9.88 1.24 -8.33
N ARG A 113 9.67 2.48 -7.88
CA ARG A 113 9.40 2.78 -6.46
C ARG A 113 7.96 2.41 -6.09
N ALA A 114 6.99 2.87 -6.87
CA ALA A 114 5.58 2.57 -6.64
C ALA A 114 5.31 1.07 -6.72
N ASP A 115 5.82 0.35 -7.74
CA ASP A 115 5.64 -1.11 -7.87
C ASP A 115 6.21 -1.88 -6.66
N ARG A 116 7.36 -1.44 -6.12
CA ARG A 116 7.94 -2.03 -4.90
C ARG A 116 7.00 -1.90 -3.70
N ILE A 117 6.39 -0.73 -3.51
CA ILE A 117 5.47 -0.44 -2.42
C ILE A 117 4.16 -1.21 -2.60
N VAL A 118 3.61 -1.26 -3.82
CA VAL A 118 2.44 -2.06 -4.18
C VAL A 118 2.66 -3.54 -3.79
N ARG A 119 3.77 -4.13 -4.24
CA ARG A 119 4.13 -5.53 -3.94
C ARG A 119 4.36 -5.75 -2.45
N ARG A 120 5.04 -4.82 -1.78
CA ARG A 120 5.32 -4.94 -0.35
C ARG A 120 4.03 -4.88 0.47
N SER A 121 3.11 -3.99 0.12
CA SER A 121 1.81 -3.87 0.78
C SER A 121 1.00 -5.16 0.63
N ALA A 122 0.98 -5.76 -0.57
CA ALA A 122 0.31 -7.04 -0.79
C ALA A 122 0.94 -8.19 0.03
N ARG A 123 2.28 -8.24 0.12
CA ARG A 123 3.00 -9.23 0.94
C ARG A 123 2.67 -9.10 2.43
N ILE A 124 2.65 -7.87 2.95
CA ILE A 124 2.28 -7.61 4.35
C ILE A 124 0.85 -8.07 4.60
N GLY A 125 -0.09 -7.78 3.68
CA GLY A 125 -1.46 -8.24 3.76
C GLY A 125 -1.59 -9.77 3.84
N GLY A 126 -0.87 -10.51 2.99
CA GLY A 126 -0.85 -11.98 3.04
C GLY A 126 -0.18 -12.53 4.31
N PHE A 127 0.85 -11.85 4.82
CA PHE A 127 1.59 -12.22 6.02
C PHE A 127 0.76 -12.05 7.30
N LEU A 128 0.06 -10.92 7.42
CA LEU A 128 -0.79 -10.58 8.57
C LEU A 128 -2.17 -11.28 8.49
N GLY A 129 -2.69 -11.46 7.28
CA GLY A 129 -4.03 -11.98 7.03
C GLY A 129 -4.15 -13.50 6.85
N SER A 130 -3.22 -14.30 7.35
CA SER A 130 -3.34 -15.75 7.28
C SER A 130 -4.31 -16.29 8.33
N GLU A 131 -5.19 -17.22 7.94
CA GLU A 131 -6.15 -17.87 8.86
C GLU A 131 -5.53 -19.05 9.64
N SER A 132 -4.30 -19.46 9.30
CA SER A 132 -3.62 -20.55 10.00
C SER A 132 -3.18 -20.11 11.40
N ARG A 133 -3.73 -20.78 12.42
CA ARG A 133 -3.35 -20.56 13.83
C ARG A 133 -1.87 -20.84 14.10
N LEU A 134 -1.30 -21.85 13.46
CA LEU A 134 0.12 -22.20 13.61
C LEU A 134 1.02 -21.11 13.03
N TRP A 135 0.65 -20.58 11.86
CA TRP A 135 1.35 -19.46 11.27
C TRP A 135 1.24 -18.21 12.14
N ALA A 136 0.04 -17.88 12.63
CA ALA A 136 -0.19 -16.73 13.49
C ALA A 136 0.68 -16.82 14.77
N ALA A 137 0.68 -17.97 15.45
CA ALA A 137 1.50 -18.17 16.65
C ALA A 137 3.00 -18.04 16.37
N GLY A 138 3.49 -18.64 15.28
CA GLY A 138 4.90 -18.55 14.90
C GLY A 138 5.30 -17.12 14.51
N ARG A 139 4.45 -16.43 13.76
CA ARG A 139 4.61 -15.02 13.38
C ARG A 139 4.70 -14.14 14.62
N ASP A 140 3.74 -14.25 15.54
CA ASP A 140 3.64 -13.39 16.71
C ASP A 140 4.85 -13.58 17.63
N ALA A 141 5.28 -14.83 17.83
CA ALA A 141 6.50 -15.13 18.59
C ALA A 141 7.77 -14.55 17.92
N ALA A 142 7.88 -14.65 16.59
CA ALA A 142 9.02 -14.10 15.85
C ALA A 142 9.05 -12.56 15.90
N LEU A 143 7.91 -11.90 15.74
CA LEU A 143 7.80 -10.44 15.82
C LEU A 143 8.09 -9.93 17.23
N GLU A 144 7.56 -10.58 18.26
CA GLU A 144 7.83 -10.23 19.66
C GLU A 144 9.32 -10.41 20.00
N GLY A 145 9.93 -11.50 19.53
CA GLY A 145 11.36 -11.73 19.68
C GLY A 145 12.19 -10.63 19.00
N LEU A 146 11.86 -10.28 17.76
CA LEU A 146 12.55 -9.24 17.01
C LEU A 146 12.41 -7.86 17.67
N TRP A 147 11.20 -7.52 18.13
CA TRP A 147 10.93 -6.27 18.85
C TRP A 147 11.74 -6.18 20.15
N ARG A 148 11.79 -7.24 20.95
CA ARG A 148 12.53 -7.26 22.22
C ARG A 148 14.05 -7.22 22.05
N LEU A 149 14.57 -7.89 21.03
CA LEU A 149 16.01 -8.06 20.84
C LEU A 149 16.66 -6.99 19.95
N ALA A 150 15.91 -6.44 19.00
CA ALA A 150 16.44 -5.49 18.01
C ALA A 150 15.36 -4.51 17.52
N PRO A 151 14.81 -3.64 18.40
CA PRO A 151 13.75 -2.70 18.04
C PRO A 151 14.17 -1.75 16.91
N GLY A 152 15.43 -1.34 16.86
CA GLY A 152 15.97 -0.50 15.78
C GLY A 152 15.95 -1.18 14.41
N ARG A 153 16.16 -2.50 14.33
CA ARG A 153 16.05 -3.24 13.06
C ARG A 153 14.59 -3.44 12.64
N PHE A 154 13.70 -3.59 13.61
CA PHE A 154 12.26 -3.67 13.34
C PHE A 154 11.76 -2.35 12.72
N LEU A 155 12.06 -1.22 13.37
CA LEU A 155 11.69 0.11 12.88
C LEU A 155 12.38 0.43 11.56
N GLY A 156 13.70 0.20 11.49
CA GLY A 156 14.52 0.49 10.31
C GLY A 156 14.14 -0.31 9.05
N SER A 157 13.37 -1.38 9.21
CA SER A 157 12.83 -2.11 8.07
C SER A 157 11.90 -1.26 7.19
N PHE A 158 11.38 -0.14 7.68
CA PHE A 158 10.51 0.78 6.93
C PHE A 158 11.19 2.06 6.47
N ASP A 159 12.48 2.24 6.70
CA ASP A 159 13.21 3.47 6.36
C ASP A 159 13.13 3.75 4.84
N ASP A 160 13.20 2.72 3.99
CA ASP A 160 13.06 2.86 2.54
C ASP A 160 11.68 3.40 2.10
N VAL A 161 10.68 3.30 2.97
CA VAL A 161 9.33 3.84 2.76
C VAL A 161 9.28 5.29 3.23
N PHE A 162 9.74 5.57 4.45
CA PHE A 162 9.55 6.86 5.12
C PHE A 162 10.63 7.91 4.83
N ASP A 163 11.87 7.50 4.53
CA ASP A 163 12.99 8.42 4.28
C ASP A 163 13.08 8.87 2.81
N TRP A 164 11.94 8.88 2.11
CA TRP A 164 11.91 9.34 0.73
C TRP A 164 12.25 10.82 0.64
N THR A 165 13.04 11.15 -0.38
CA THR A 165 13.33 12.53 -0.76
C THR A 165 13.05 12.73 -2.24
N PRO A 166 12.59 13.94 -2.64
CA PRO A 166 12.40 14.26 -4.05
C PRO A 166 13.70 14.10 -4.85
N PRO A 167 13.64 13.72 -6.13
CA PRO A 167 14.83 13.62 -6.97
C PRO A 167 15.60 14.94 -6.99
N GLN A 168 16.89 14.89 -6.63
CA GLN A 168 17.79 16.02 -6.73
C GLN A 168 18.08 16.28 -8.21
N VAL A 169 17.71 17.45 -8.71
CA VAL A 169 18.17 17.92 -10.02
C VAL A 169 19.16 19.03 -9.73
N ALA A 170 20.35 18.97 -10.33
CA ALA A 170 21.33 20.04 -10.22
C ALA A 170 20.62 21.35 -10.53
N ALA A 171 20.69 22.32 -9.61
CA ALA A 171 20.01 23.59 -9.78
C ALA A 171 20.39 24.15 -11.15
N ALA A 172 19.43 24.22 -12.06
CA ALA A 172 19.62 24.93 -13.32
C ALA A 172 19.95 26.36 -12.91
N ALA A 173 21.17 26.79 -13.20
CA ALA A 173 21.58 28.18 -13.05
C ALA A 173 20.55 29.01 -13.82
N ARG A 174 19.72 29.73 -13.05
CA ARG A 174 18.77 30.70 -13.59
C ARG A 174 19.51 31.95 -14.03
#